data_AF-A0A6P8ST08-F1
#
_entry.id   AF-A0A6P8ST08-F1
#
_cell.length_a   1.000
_cell.length_b   1.000
_cell.length_c   1.000
_cell.angle_alpha   90.00
_cell.angle_beta   90.00
_cell.angle_gamma   90.00
#
_symmetry.space_group_name_H-M   'P 1'
#
loop_
_entity.id
_entity.type
_entity.pdbx_description
1 polymer ?
#
loop_
_entity_poly.entity_id
_entity_poly.type
_entity_poly.pdbx_seq_one_letter_code
_entity_poly.pdbx_strand_id
1 'polypeptide(L)'
;MKHLIPYMCRLLSEKSRSLMECLIPPEELKNTSNGFCKEVTSTFLPSLCGNDEPDTEDSGRILFLCQCLYESQCPEACIDLLEKLDYRLDLSGESLDPYPCCAVAYVITQSKERNIWLNLEDVTKSQQGMRPLLGCLQNVQWCDSLPRQLWEIFLLSEGEMDCITLLGLDGNQLHLPVGGDRKLFERAVTVLQKIYKKVNICLHWEKENPDCHSLCETLPEALPYVSSLSFRRTYGGPGLQDQERRYEKLKRQEKKLCLDLCLKAATLIQGESVHNEVNNLISLFSFNYDMHNILLDFYQHVKTQESSAVIQKLKSVLQSAPAVWIINLSERKTSILLEVLRLQPEKKQVRLRGCSEEESEVRTLLQCLPYISQLSFWFGRSDERSGEGSDERSDERSRGVQFFGTLFCAAAEREQQTGEKTLQLLSSVCTYPTFPLTDKRGYYDKEYQGGFLLDLYSHLKDCETKTGLSVLPSLQSVLQSAPAVWIINLSERNTSILLEVLRLQPEKKQVRLRGCSDGESEVRTLLQCLPQISFSEH
;
A
#
# COMPACT_ATOMS: atom_id res chain seq x y z
N MET A 1 -33.96 -27.80 -32.76
CA MET A 1 -33.90 -26.50 -33.47
C MET A 1 -32.63 -25.70 -33.18
N LYS A 2 -32.13 -25.60 -31.92
CA LYS A 2 -30.92 -24.83 -31.54
C LYS A 2 -29.72 -25.02 -32.48
N HIS A 3 -29.39 -26.26 -32.86
CA HIS A 3 -28.27 -26.54 -33.77
C HIS A 3 -28.47 -26.11 -35.24
N LEU A 4 -29.69 -25.84 -35.68
CA LEU A 4 -30.00 -25.44 -37.07
C LEU A 4 -29.97 -23.91 -37.25
N ILE A 5 -30.20 -23.16 -36.18
CA ILE A 5 -30.32 -21.70 -36.22
C ILE A 5 -29.04 -21.01 -36.73
N PRO A 6 -27.82 -21.38 -36.28
CA PRO A 6 -26.59 -20.78 -36.83
C PRO A 6 -26.44 -21.01 -38.35
N TYR A 7 -26.86 -22.18 -38.85
CA TYR A 7 -26.85 -22.45 -40.30
C TYR A 7 -27.84 -21.58 -41.05
N MET A 8 -29.02 -21.35 -40.47
CA MET A 8 -30.00 -20.41 -41.04
C MET A 8 -29.44 -18.98 -41.08
N CYS A 9 -28.76 -18.53 -40.01
CA CYS A 9 -28.05 -17.25 -40.01
C CYS A 9 -27.01 -17.17 -41.14
N ARG A 10 -26.21 -18.22 -41.35
CA ARG A 10 -25.21 -18.28 -42.44
C ARG A 10 -25.88 -18.23 -43.81
N LEU A 11 -26.97 -18.97 -44.02
CA LEU A 11 -27.69 -18.99 -45.29
C LEU A 11 -28.29 -17.63 -45.62
N LEU A 12 -28.80 -16.91 -44.63
CA LEU A 12 -29.34 -15.56 -44.76
C LEU A 12 -28.26 -14.47 -44.76
N SER A 13 -26.98 -14.83 -44.71
CA SER A 13 -25.88 -13.87 -44.76
C SER A 13 -25.55 -13.42 -46.19
N GLU A 14 -24.95 -12.24 -46.29
CA GLU A 14 -24.43 -11.69 -47.55
C GLU A 14 -23.44 -12.63 -48.27
N LYS A 15 -22.71 -13.46 -47.52
CA LYS A 15 -21.75 -14.42 -48.09
C LYS A 15 -22.43 -15.56 -48.84
N SER A 16 -23.70 -15.82 -48.56
CA SER A 16 -24.50 -16.89 -49.16
C SER A 16 -25.56 -16.37 -50.13
N ARG A 17 -25.47 -15.10 -50.55
CA ARG A 17 -26.49 -14.42 -51.38
C ARG A 17 -26.87 -15.23 -52.62
N SER A 18 -25.90 -15.78 -53.34
CA SER A 18 -26.14 -16.57 -54.56
C SER A 18 -26.98 -17.84 -54.35
N LEU A 19 -27.02 -18.38 -53.13
CA LEU A 19 -27.84 -19.53 -52.78
C LEU A 19 -29.30 -19.13 -52.46
N MET A 20 -29.51 -17.86 -52.08
CA MET A 20 -30.80 -17.34 -51.64
C MET A 20 -31.52 -16.50 -52.71
N GLU A 21 -30.86 -16.15 -53.81
CA GLU A 21 -31.43 -15.35 -54.91
C GLU A 21 -32.75 -15.93 -55.48
N CYS A 22 -32.92 -17.25 -55.44
CA CYS A 22 -34.15 -17.91 -55.89
C CYS A 22 -35.30 -17.86 -54.88
N LEU A 23 -35.02 -17.50 -53.63
CA LEU A 23 -35.97 -17.55 -52.50
C LEU A 23 -36.30 -16.17 -51.94
N ILE A 24 -35.34 -15.24 -51.96
CA ILE A 24 -35.47 -13.89 -51.40
C ILE A 24 -34.85 -12.89 -52.38
N PRO A 25 -35.55 -11.79 -52.73
CA PRO A 25 -34.96 -10.73 -53.53
C PRO A 25 -33.67 -10.18 -52.91
N PRO A 26 -32.61 -9.92 -53.69
CA PRO A 26 -31.31 -9.46 -53.16
C PRO A 26 -31.41 -8.18 -52.32
N GLU A 27 -32.35 -7.31 -52.66
CA GLU A 27 -32.62 -6.03 -51.99
C GLU A 27 -33.26 -6.22 -50.60
N GLU A 28 -33.96 -7.33 -50.38
CA GLU A 28 -34.65 -7.64 -49.13
C GLU A 28 -33.82 -8.54 -48.20
N LEU A 29 -32.83 -9.27 -48.73
CA LEU A 29 -32.03 -10.24 -47.99
C LEU A 29 -31.41 -9.65 -46.71
N LYS A 30 -30.86 -8.44 -46.78
CA LYS A 30 -30.29 -7.75 -45.60
C LYS A 30 -31.34 -7.49 -44.52
N ASN A 31 -32.52 -7.03 -44.91
CA ASN A 31 -33.61 -6.73 -43.97
C ASN A 31 -34.17 -8.02 -43.34
N THR A 32 -34.33 -9.08 -44.15
CA THR A 32 -34.77 -10.39 -43.66
C THR A 32 -33.76 -11.00 -42.70
N SER A 33 -32.45 -10.92 -43.02
CA SER A 33 -31.37 -11.39 -42.15
C SER A 33 -31.35 -10.64 -40.82
N ASN A 34 -31.41 -9.30 -40.86
CA ASN A 34 -31.46 -8.46 -39.66
C ASN A 34 -32.70 -8.76 -38.81
N GLY A 35 -33.87 -8.90 -39.44
CA GLY A 35 -35.11 -9.27 -38.76
C GLY A 35 -35.02 -10.65 -38.08
N PHE A 36 -34.46 -11.64 -38.78
CA PHE A 36 -34.23 -12.98 -38.25
C PHE A 36 -33.28 -12.97 -37.05
N CYS A 37 -32.15 -12.25 -37.14
CA CYS A 37 -31.21 -12.13 -36.03
C CYS A 37 -31.84 -11.44 -34.82
N LYS A 38 -32.63 -10.38 -35.02
CA LYS A 38 -33.36 -9.71 -33.95
C LYS A 38 -34.35 -10.64 -33.26
N GLU A 39 -35.08 -11.45 -34.02
CA GLU A 39 -36.03 -12.44 -33.51
C GLU A 39 -35.34 -13.55 -32.71
N VAL A 40 -34.20 -14.04 -33.20
CA VAL A 40 -33.36 -15.00 -32.47
C VAL A 40 -32.90 -14.37 -31.15
N THR A 41 -32.37 -13.15 -31.16
CA THR A 41 -31.98 -12.47 -29.91
C THR A 41 -33.16 -12.26 -28.97
N SER A 42 -34.31 -11.79 -29.44
CA SER A 42 -35.50 -11.59 -28.58
C SER A 42 -36.09 -12.88 -28.05
N THR A 43 -35.90 -14.02 -28.73
CA THR A 43 -36.42 -15.31 -28.27
C THR A 43 -35.54 -15.93 -27.19
N PHE A 44 -34.21 -15.85 -27.35
CA PHE A 44 -33.27 -16.56 -26.47
C PHE A 44 -32.67 -15.70 -25.34
N LEU A 45 -32.96 -14.39 -25.31
CA LEU A 45 -32.47 -13.47 -24.28
C LEU A 45 -33.40 -13.30 -23.04
N PRO A 46 -34.74 -13.20 -23.15
CA PRO A 46 -35.62 -12.88 -22.02
C PRO A 46 -35.63 -13.91 -20.88
N SER A 47 -35.28 -15.16 -21.16
CA SER A 47 -35.14 -16.22 -20.15
C SER A 47 -33.93 -16.05 -19.24
N LEU A 48 -33.10 -15.01 -19.43
CA LEU A 48 -31.96 -14.65 -18.58
C LEU A 48 -32.30 -13.56 -17.53
N CYS A 49 -33.49 -12.93 -17.61
CA CYS A 49 -33.93 -11.85 -16.72
C CYS A 49 -35.08 -12.25 -15.76
N GLY A 50 -35.53 -13.51 -15.80
CA GLY A 50 -36.56 -14.05 -14.89
C GLY A 50 -35.94 -14.64 -13.62
N ASN A 51 -36.60 -14.47 -12.47
CA ASN A 51 -36.18 -15.00 -11.16
C ASN A 51 -36.33 -16.54 -11.02
N ASP A 52 -36.24 -17.29 -12.11
CA ASP A 52 -36.34 -18.75 -12.05
C ASP A 52 -34.97 -19.34 -11.70
N GLU A 53 -34.97 -20.37 -10.85
CA GLU A 53 -33.74 -21.07 -10.42
C GLU A 53 -32.89 -21.48 -11.64
N PRO A 54 -31.55 -21.50 -11.51
CA PRO A 54 -30.67 -21.89 -12.60
C PRO A 54 -30.88 -23.37 -12.92
N ASP A 55 -31.80 -23.65 -13.84
CA ASP A 55 -31.86 -24.94 -14.51
C ASP A 55 -30.52 -25.17 -15.21
N THR A 56 -30.01 -26.39 -15.11
CA THR A 56 -28.71 -26.82 -15.64
C THR A 56 -28.59 -26.73 -17.19
N GLU A 57 -29.60 -26.21 -17.89
CA GLU A 57 -29.63 -25.94 -19.33
C GLU A 57 -29.41 -24.46 -19.73
N ASP A 58 -29.21 -23.55 -18.76
CA ASP A 58 -29.01 -22.11 -19.02
C ASP A 58 -27.60 -21.73 -19.50
N SER A 59 -26.61 -22.60 -19.29
CA SER A 59 -25.22 -22.43 -19.71
C SER A 59 -25.10 -22.43 -21.24
N GLY A 60 -24.39 -21.45 -21.80
CA GLY A 60 -24.02 -21.38 -23.20
C GLY A 60 -24.99 -20.62 -24.11
N ARG A 61 -26.00 -19.93 -23.56
CA ARG A 61 -26.94 -19.11 -24.34
C ARG A 61 -26.29 -17.89 -24.98
N ILE A 62 -25.47 -17.16 -24.23
CA ILE A 62 -24.72 -16.00 -24.74
C ILE A 62 -23.76 -16.47 -25.85
N LEU A 63 -23.04 -17.56 -25.62
CA LEU A 63 -22.13 -18.15 -26.61
C LEU A 63 -22.86 -18.56 -27.89
N PHE A 64 -24.02 -19.18 -27.74
CA PHE A 64 -24.89 -19.56 -28.87
C PHE A 64 -25.37 -18.34 -29.66
N LEU A 65 -25.78 -17.26 -29.00
CA LEU A 65 -26.16 -16.01 -29.66
C LEU A 65 -24.98 -15.39 -30.41
N CYS A 66 -23.79 -15.37 -29.80
CA CYS A 66 -22.57 -14.92 -30.48
C CYS A 66 -22.30 -15.74 -31.75
N GLN A 67 -22.47 -17.06 -31.71
CA GLN A 67 -22.32 -17.92 -32.89
C GLN A 67 -23.33 -17.58 -33.97
N CYS A 68 -24.61 -17.39 -33.63
CA CYS A 68 -25.64 -17.00 -34.60
C CYS A 68 -25.31 -15.68 -35.28
N LEU A 69 -24.84 -14.69 -34.51
CA LEU A 69 -24.46 -13.38 -35.02
C LEU A 69 -23.20 -13.45 -35.88
N TYR A 70 -22.21 -14.22 -35.45
CA TYR A 70 -21.03 -14.51 -36.26
C TYR A 70 -21.42 -15.12 -37.60
N GLU A 71 -22.32 -16.09 -37.62
CA GLU A 71 -22.76 -16.69 -38.89
C GLU A 71 -23.55 -15.75 -39.78
N SER A 72 -24.38 -14.87 -39.19
CA SER A 72 -25.12 -13.86 -39.94
C SER A 72 -24.22 -12.78 -40.56
N GLN A 73 -23.05 -12.54 -39.96
CA GLN A 73 -22.16 -11.42 -40.29
C GLN A 73 -22.90 -10.08 -40.28
N CYS A 74 -23.81 -9.87 -39.32
CA CYS A 74 -24.60 -8.66 -39.14
C CYS A 74 -24.06 -7.80 -37.97
N PRO A 75 -23.34 -6.69 -38.25
CA PRO A 75 -22.83 -5.80 -37.19
C PRO A 75 -23.94 -5.13 -36.38
N GLU A 76 -25.01 -4.71 -37.04
CA GLU A 76 -26.13 -3.99 -36.40
C GLU A 76 -26.80 -4.87 -35.34
N ALA A 77 -27.02 -6.16 -35.64
CA ALA A 77 -27.57 -7.11 -34.67
C ALA A 77 -26.61 -7.43 -33.51
N CYS A 78 -25.30 -7.27 -33.70
CA CYS A 78 -24.33 -7.39 -32.59
C CYS A 78 -24.47 -6.24 -31.60
N ILE A 79 -24.63 -5.01 -32.09
CA ILE A 79 -24.86 -3.84 -31.23
C ILE A 79 -26.19 -3.98 -30.49
N ASP A 80 -27.27 -4.36 -31.18
CA ASP A 80 -28.57 -4.60 -30.55
C ASP A 80 -28.49 -5.66 -29.43
N LEU A 81 -27.69 -6.73 -29.59
CA LEU A 81 -27.46 -7.71 -28.53
C LEU A 81 -26.72 -7.09 -27.34
N LEU A 82 -25.63 -6.37 -27.61
CA LEU A 82 -24.80 -5.75 -26.57
C LEU A 82 -25.58 -4.71 -25.75
N GLU A 83 -26.42 -3.91 -26.39
CA GLU A 83 -27.30 -2.95 -25.71
C GLU A 83 -28.27 -3.64 -24.76
N LYS A 84 -28.89 -4.75 -25.19
CA LYS A 84 -29.80 -5.53 -24.34
C LYS A 84 -29.09 -6.22 -23.18
N LEU A 85 -27.80 -6.52 -23.31
CA LEU A 85 -26.95 -7.07 -22.27
C LEU A 85 -26.32 -5.99 -21.37
N ASP A 86 -26.64 -4.70 -21.57
CA ASP A 86 -25.93 -3.57 -20.94
C ASP A 86 -24.40 -3.66 -21.07
N TYR A 87 -23.94 -4.17 -22.22
CA TYR A 87 -22.53 -4.37 -22.55
C TYR A 87 -21.80 -5.29 -21.54
N ARG A 88 -22.53 -6.23 -20.92
CA ARG A 88 -21.98 -7.27 -20.04
C ARG A 88 -22.06 -8.63 -20.72
N LEU A 89 -20.90 -9.21 -21.01
CA LEU A 89 -20.77 -10.53 -21.62
C LEU A 89 -20.21 -11.51 -20.58
N ASP A 90 -21.11 -12.29 -19.97
CA ASP A 90 -20.72 -13.34 -19.03
C ASP A 90 -20.54 -14.68 -19.75
N LEU A 91 -19.31 -15.17 -19.79
CA LEU A 91 -18.93 -16.46 -20.38
C LEU A 91 -18.37 -17.42 -19.33
N SER A 92 -18.67 -17.20 -18.04
CA SER A 92 -18.14 -18.04 -16.97
C SER A 92 -18.57 -19.50 -17.12
N GLY A 93 -17.64 -20.44 -16.92
CA GLY A 93 -17.90 -21.88 -17.00
C GLY A 93 -18.08 -22.44 -18.41
N GLU A 94 -17.97 -21.62 -19.45
CA GLU A 94 -18.16 -22.05 -20.84
C GLU A 94 -16.93 -22.77 -21.43
N SER A 95 -17.13 -23.53 -22.52
CA SER A 95 -16.02 -24.08 -23.32
C SER A 95 -15.68 -23.15 -24.48
N LEU A 96 -14.49 -22.55 -24.42
CA LEU A 96 -14.00 -21.61 -25.42
C LEU A 96 -13.06 -22.31 -26.41
N ASP A 97 -13.68 -23.14 -27.24
CA ASP A 97 -13.06 -23.72 -28.43
C ASP A 97 -12.77 -22.65 -29.51
N PRO A 98 -11.99 -22.97 -30.57
CA PRO A 98 -11.56 -21.98 -31.55
C PRO A 98 -12.70 -21.24 -32.25
N TYR A 99 -13.76 -21.97 -32.58
CA TYR A 99 -14.93 -21.40 -33.25
C TYR A 99 -15.76 -20.48 -32.33
N PRO A 100 -16.18 -20.90 -31.11
CA PRO A 100 -16.82 -19.99 -30.16
C PRO A 100 -16.02 -18.71 -29.88
N CYS A 101 -14.70 -18.79 -29.77
CA CYS A 101 -13.87 -17.59 -29.59
C CYS A 101 -13.88 -16.64 -30.77
N CYS A 102 -13.87 -17.13 -32.01
CA CYS A 102 -14.03 -16.29 -33.20
C CYS A 102 -15.37 -15.56 -33.18
N ALA A 103 -16.43 -16.26 -32.76
CA ALA A 103 -17.75 -15.69 -32.68
C ALA A 103 -17.85 -14.59 -31.60
N VAL A 104 -17.31 -14.84 -30.41
CA VAL A 104 -17.22 -13.85 -29.33
C VAL A 104 -16.37 -12.65 -29.76
N ALA A 105 -15.19 -12.89 -30.34
CA ALA A 105 -14.32 -11.82 -30.82
C ALA A 105 -15.00 -10.97 -31.90
N TYR A 106 -15.76 -11.59 -32.80
CA TYR A 106 -16.55 -10.86 -33.80
C TYR A 106 -17.57 -9.93 -33.14
N VAL A 107 -18.35 -10.41 -32.18
CA VAL A 107 -19.32 -9.56 -31.45
C VAL A 107 -18.61 -8.42 -30.72
N ILE A 108 -17.53 -8.71 -30.00
CA ILE A 108 -16.77 -7.70 -29.24
C ILE A 108 -16.21 -6.61 -30.15
N THR A 109 -15.63 -6.98 -31.30
CA THR A 109 -15.05 -6.02 -32.26
C THR A 109 -16.07 -5.11 -32.93
N GLN A 110 -17.37 -5.43 -32.89
CA GLN A 110 -18.39 -4.52 -33.41
C GLN A 110 -18.59 -3.30 -32.51
N SER A 111 -18.32 -3.40 -31.21
CA SER A 111 -18.50 -2.30 -30.26
C SER A 111 -17.35 -1.29 -30.35
N LYS A 112 -17.52 -0.21 -31.12
CA LYS A 112 -16.48 0.81 -31.32
C LYS A 112 -16.53 1.96 -30.32
N GLU A 113 -17.69 2.22 -29.72
CA GLU A 113 -17.93 3.41 -28.89
C GLU A 113 -17.93 3.12 -27.39
N ARG A 114 -18.24 1.87 -27.00
CA ARG A 114 -18.35 1.46 -25.60
C ARG A 114 -17.56 0.18 -25.34
N ASN A 115 -16.80 0.18 -24.25
CA ASN A 115 -16.06 -1.00 -23.82
C ASN A 115 -17.01 -2.03 -23.19
N ILE A 116 -16.74 -3.30 -23.47
CA ILE A 116 -17.57 -4.42 -23.00
C ILE A 116 -17.00 -4.96 -21.69
N TRP A 117 -17.85 -5.17 -20.68
CA TRP A 117 -17.47 -5.95 -19.52
C TRP A 117 -17.50 -7.43 -19.87
N LEU A 118 -16.39 -8.13 -19.67
CA LEU A 118 -16.22 -9.54 -20.05
C LEU A 118 -15.86 -10.38 -18.83
N ASN A 119 -16.56 -11.48 -18.62
CA ASN A 119 -16.26 -12.46 -17.59
C ASN A 119 -15.86 -13.80 -18.22
N LEU A 120 -14.67 -14.29 -17.85
CA LEU A 120 -14.06 -15.53 -18.34
C LEU A 120 -13.73 -16.48 -17.18
N GLU A 121 -14.41 -16.36 -16.04
CA GLU A 121 -14.20 -17.25 -14.89
C GLU A 121 -14.42 -18.72 -15.27
N ASP A 122 -13.56 -19.63 -14.79
CA ASP A 122 -13.74 -21.09 -14.94
C ASP A 122 -13.94 -21.61 -16.38
N VAL A 123 -13.51 -20.86 -17.40
CA VAL A 123 -13.61 -21.27 -18.80
C VAL A 123 -12.74 -22.49 -19.11
N THR A 124 -13.32 -23.47 -19.81
CA THR A 124 -12.63 -24.68 -20.30
C THR A 124 -12.00 -24.46 -21.68
N LYS A 125 -10.81 -25.05 -21.92
CA LYS A 125 -9.77 -24.47 -22.80
C LYS A 125 -9.56 -25.18 -24.14
N SER A 126 -9.35 -24.38 -25.19
CA SER A 126 -8.52 -24.72 -26.36
C SER A 126 -7.55 -23.58 -26.71
N GLN A 127 -6.25 -23.88 -26.84
CA GLN A 127 -5.19 -22.90 -27.16
C GLN A 127 -5.48 -22.07 -28.41
N GLN A 128 -6.09 -22.69 -29.42
CA GLN A 128 -6.41 -22.05 -30.69
C GLN A 128 -7.54 -21.00 -30.55
N GLY A 129 -8.39 -21.10 -29.53
CA GLY A 129 -9.48 -20.15 -29.28
C GLY A 129 -9.03 -18.83 -28.64
N MET A 130 -7.95 -18.81 -27.86
CA MET A 130 -7.58 -17.56 -27.17
C MET A 130 -6.98 -16.50 -28.10
N ARG A 131 -6.40 -16.88 -29.23
CA ARG A 131 -5.80 -15.92 -30.19
C ARG A 131 -6.83 -14.91 -30.75
N PRO A 132 -8.00 -15.33 -31.25
CA PRO A 132 -9.06 -14.40 -31.65
C PRO A 132 -9.46 -13.40 -30.55
N LEU A 133 -9.57 -13.86 -29.30
CA LEU A 133 -9.97 -13.01 -28.18
C LEU A 133 -8.91 -11.95 -27.86
N LEU A 134 -7.62 -12.27 -27.91
CA LEU A 134 -6.55 -11.28 -27.71
C LEU A 134 -6.66 -10.11 -28.70
N GLY A 135 -7.04 -10.39 -29.95
CA GLY A 135 -7.21 -9.37 -30.99
C GLY A 135 -8.35 -8.38 -30.73
N CYS A 136 -9.30 -8.71 -29.86
CA CYS A 136 -10.46 -7.86 -29.57
C CYS A 136 -10.42 -7.19 -28.19
N LEU A 137 -9.39 -7.45 -27.37
CA LEU A 137 -9.30 -6.93 -25.98
C LEU A 137 -9.22 -5.39 -25.89
N GLN A 138 -8.86 -4.70 -26.96
CA GLN A 138 -8.87 -3.23 -27.01
C GLN A 138 -10.30 -2.65 -26.87
N ASN A 139 -11.34 -3.45 -27.17
CA ASN A 139 -12.76 -3.08 -27.06
C ASN A 139 -13.38 -3.56 -25.74
N VAL A 140 -12.57 -4.10 -24.83
CA VAL A 140 -13.02 -4.70 -23.56
C VAL A 140 -12.63 -3.80 -22.40
N GLN A 141 -13.48 -3.75 -21.39
CA GLN A 141 -13.22 -3.01 -20.16
C GLN A 141 -12.29 -3.83 -19.26
N TRP A 142 -11.14 -3.24 -18.91
CA TRP A 142 -10.15 -3.82 -18.00
C TRP A 142 -10.59 -3.62 -16.54
N CYS A 143 -11.60 -4.39 -16.10
CA CYS A 143 -12.08 -4.43 -14.71
C CYS A 143 -11.31 -5.46 -13.88
N ASP A 144 -11.35 -5.32 -12.54
CA ASP A 144 -10.44 -6.00 -11.60
C ASP A 144 -10.28 -7.53 -11.79
N SER A 145 -11.32 -8.26 -12.21
CA SER A 145 -11.24 -9.72 -12.38
C SER A 145 -10.68 -10.18 -13.73
N LEU A 146 -10.91 -9.44 -14.82
CA LEU A 146 -10.61 -9.88 -16.18
C LEU A 146 -9.11 -10.08 -16.45
N PRO A 147 -8.19 -9.15 -16.07
CA PRO A 147 -6.77 -9.34 -16.32
C PRO A 147 -6.23 -10.60 -15.65
N ARG A 148 -6.68 -10.89 -14.42
CA ARG A 148 -6.33 -12.12 -13.70
C ARG A 148 -6.85 -13.36 -14.44
N GLN A 149 -8.13 -13.39 -14.83
CA GLN A 149 -8.71 -14.49 -15.61
C GLN A 149 -7.92 -14.75 -16.90
N LEU A 150 -7.59 -13.69 -17.64
CA LEU A 150 -6.78 -13.79 -18.87
C LEU A 150 -5.40 -14.39 -18.60
N TRP A 151 -4.71 -13.92 -17.55
CA TRP A 151 -3.40 -14.46 -17.16
C TRP A 151 -3.49 -15.92 -16.71
N GLU A 152 -4.51 -16.32 -15.97
CA GLU A 152 -4.72 -17.72 -15.58
C GLU A 152 -4.96 -18.63 -16.79
N ILE A 153 -5.81 -18.19 -17.72
CA ILE A 153 -6.05 -18.92 -18.97
C ILE A 153 -4.73 -19.05 -19.76
N PHE A 154 -4.00 -17.94 -19.87
CA PHE A 154 -2.74 -17.86 -20.60
C PHE A 154 -1.68 -18.78 -20.00
N LEU A 155 -1.43 -18.65 -18.69
CA LEU A 155 -0.43 -19.40 -17.93
C LEU A 155 -0.79 -20.87 -17.78
N LEU A 156 -2.01 -21.30 -18.07
CA LEU A 156 -2.40 -22.71 -18.04
C LEU A 156 -2.62 -23.33 -19.43
N SER A 157 -2.48 -22.56 -20.52
CA SER A 157 -2.61 -23.04 -21.91
C SER A 157 -1.36 -23.79 -22.42
N GLU A 158 -1.45 -24.90 -23.15
CA GLU A 158 -0.28 -25.77 -23.44
C GLU A 158 0.73 -25.27 -24.49
N GLY A 159 0.64 -24.03 -25.02
CA GLY A 159 1.60 -23.57 -26.04
C GLY A 159 2.07 -22.13 -25.93
N GLU A 160 2.96 -21.75 -26.84
CA GLU A 160 3.57 -20.42 -26.87
C GLU A 160 2.54 -19.37 -27.29
N MET A 161 2.25 -18.47 -26.35
CA MET A 161 1.32 -17.37 -26.51
C MET A 161 2.09 -16.05 -26.38
N ASP A 162 1.61 -15.01 -27.04
CA ASP A 162 2.26 -13.70 -27.08
C ASP A 162 2.04 -12.94 -25.76
N CYS A 163 2.95 -13.16 -24.81
CA CYS A 163 2.93 -12.53 -23.50
C CYS A 163 3.11 -11.00 -23.60
N ILE A 164 3.83 -10.55 -24.64
CA ILE A 164 4.21 -9.13 -24.81
C ILE A 164 2.98 -8.32 -25.15
N THR A 165 2.11 -8.83 -26.03
CA THR A 165 0.84 -8.19 -26.33
C THR A 165 -0.05 -8.08 -25.08
N LEU A 166 -0.17 -9.15 -24.28
CA LEU A 166 -0.98 -9.12 -23.07
C LEU A 166 -0.44 -8.13 -22.02
N LEU A 167 0.87 -8.10 -21.82
CA LEU A 167 1.53 -7.11 -20.96
C LEU A 167 1.32 -5.67 -21.46
N GLY A 168 1.36 -5.46 -22.78
CA GLY A 168 1.17 -4.15 -23.39
C GLY A 168 -0.23 -3.56 -23.17
N LEU A 169 -1.24 -4.42 -22.99
CA LEU A 169 -2.64 -3.99 -22.81
C LEU A 169 -2.93 -3.48 -21.39
N ASP A 170 -2.19 -3.93 -20.36
CA ASP A 170 -2.41 -3.58 -18.95
C ASP A 170 -1.21 -2.89 -18.28
N GLY A 171 -0.49 -2.06 -19.03
CA GLY A 171 0.60 -1.26 -18.48
C GLY A 171 1.75 -2.09 -17.91
N ASN A 172 2.11 -3.18 -18.57
CA ASN A 172 3.19 -4.10 -18.19
C ASN A 172 2.95 -4.81 -16.84
N GLN A 173 1.70 -5.18 -16.58
CA GLN A 173 1.28 -5.90 -15.37
C GLN A 173 0.96 -7.38 -15.65
N LEU A 174 1.48 -8.25 -14.80
CA LEU A 174 1.15 -9.67 -14.74
C LEU A 174 0.27 -9.92 -13.50
N HIS A 175 -0.94 -10.44 -13.71
CA HIS A 175 -1.92 -10.62 -12.66
C HIS A 175 -1.95 -12.08 -12.22
N LEU A 176 -1.82 -12.34 -10.92
CA LEU A 176 -1.87 -13.68 -10.35
C LEU A 176 -2.83 -13.73 -9.16
N PRO A 177 -3.53 -14.84 -8.93
CA PRO A 177 -4.18 -15.09 -7.66
C PRO A 177 -3.14 -15.31 -6.56
N VAL A 178 -3.46 -14.92 -5.33
CA VAL A 178 -2.60 -15.23 -4.16
C VAL A 178 -2.62 -16.74 -3.86
N GLY A 179 -3.77 -17.38 -4.06
CA GLY A 179 -3.93 -18.83 -3.89
C GLY A 179 -4.13 -19.51 -5.23
N GLY A 180 -3.39 -20.60 -5.48
CA GLY A 180 -3.48 -21.30 -6.76
C GLY A 180 -2.59 -22.54 -6.84
N ASP A 181 -2.74 -23.28 -7.93
CA ASP A 181 -1.92 -24.45 -8.24
C ASP A 181 -0.47 -24.03 -8.54
N ARG A 182 0.49 -24.83 -8.07
CA ARG A 182 1.93 -24.67 -8.31
C ARG A 182 2.25 -24.52 -9.80
N LYS A 183 1.56 -25.27 -10.68
CA LYS A 183 1.77 -25.20 -12.13
C LYS A 183 1.56 -23.79 -12.70
N LEU A 184 0.61 -23.03 -12.15
CA LEU A 184 0.36 -21.64 -12.57
C LEU A 184 1.60 -20.77 -12.29
N PHE A 185 2.14 -20.86 -11.08
CA PHE A 185 3.28 -20.04 -10.66
C PHE A 185 4.56 -20.43 -11.39
N GLU A 186 4.82 -21.73 -11.62
CA GLU A 186 5.99 -22.19 -12.38
C GLU A 186 6.00 -21.63 -13.80
N ARG A 187 4.81 -21.56 -14.41
CA ARG A 187 4.65 -20.96 -15.74
C ARG A 187 4.77 -19.45 -15.72
N ALA A 188 4.30 -18.77 -14.67
CA ALA A 188 4.51 -17.34 -14.49
C ALA A 188 6.01 -17.01 -14.40
N VAL A 189 6.77 -17.78 -13.61
CA VAL A 189 8.22 -17.63 -13.50
C VAL A 189 8.90 -17.81 -14.86
N THR A 190 8.51 -18.84 -15.62
CA THR A 190 9.05 -19.10 -16.97
C THR A 190 8.78 -17.93 -17.91
N VAL A 191 7.60 -17.31 -17.84
CA VAL A 191 7.26 -16.13 -18.66
C VAL A 191 8.13 -14.94 -18.26
N LEU A 192 8.24 -14.65 -16.96
CA LEU A 192 9.02 -13.53 -16.44
C LEU A 192 10.52 -13.62 -16.81
N GLN A 193 11.09 -14.83 -16.77
CA GLN A 193 12.49 -15.08 -17.15
C GLN A 193 12.76 -14.86 -18.65
N LYS A 194 11.75 -14.98 -19.51
CA LYS A 194 11.88 -14.78 -20.97
C LYS A 194 11.77 -13.31 -21.38
N ILE A 195 11.25 -12.43 -20.51
CA ILE A 195 10.99 -11.04 -20.84
C ILE A 195 12.21 -10.19 -20.49
N TYR A 196 12.68 -9.37 -21.44
CA TYR A 196 13.84 -8.51 -21.25
C TYR A 196 13.59 -7.35 -20.27
N LYS A 197 12.37 -6.81 -20.23
CA LYS A 197 11.99 -5.72 -19.33
C LYS A 197 11.43 -6.28 -18.03
N LYS A 198 11.73 -5.60 -16.92
CA LYS A 198 11.09 -5.92 -15.63
C LYS A 198 9.58 -5.72 -15.71
N VAL A 199 8.82 -6.61 -15.06
CA VAL A 199 7.35 -6.67 -15.10
C VAL A 199 6.77 -6.31 -13.73
N ASN A 200 5.63 -5.61 -13.71
CA ASN A 200 4.89 -5.34 -12.49
C ASN A 200 4.00 -6.55 -12.16
N ILE A 201 4.00 -7.03 -10.93
CA ILE A 201 3.12 -8.14 -10.52
C ILE A 201 1.98 -7.61 -9.67
N CYS A 202 0.75 -7.97 -10.04
CA CYS A 202 -0.45 -7.68 -9.27
C CYS A 202 -1.03 -8.98 -8.69
N LEU A 203 -1.02 -9.12 -7.36
CA LEU A 203 -1.56 -10.27 -6.65
C LEU A 203 -3.02 -10.03 -6.21
N HIS A 204 -3.92 -10.96 -6.51
CA HIS A 204 -5.36 -10.86 -6.25
C HIS A 204 -5.78 -11.67 -5.01
N TRP A 205 -6.44 -11.00 -4.07
CA TRP A 205 -6.94 -11.57 -2.83
C TRP A 205 -8.43 -11.92 -2.94
N GLU A 206 -8.71 -13.18 -3.23
CA GLU A 206 -10.06 -13.67 -3.58
C GLU A 206 -10.85 -14.23 -2.40
N LYS A 207 -10.15 -14.72 -1.38
CA LYS A 207 -10.71 -15.41 -0.22
C LYS A 207 -10.04 -14.89 1.03
N GLU A 208 -10.71 -14.98 2.18
CA GLU A 208 -10.18 -14.42 3.42
C GLU A 208 -8.84 -15.05 3.87
N ASN A 209 -8.61 -16.33 3.57
CA ASN A 209 -7.38 -17.04 3.90
C ASN A 209 -6.91 -17.89 2.70
N PRO A 210 -6.26 -17.28 1.68
CA PRO A 210 -5.75 -18.03 0.54
C PRO A 210 -4.55 -18.88 0.95
N ASP A 211 -4.44 -20.08 0.37
CA ASP A 211 -3.22 -20.90 0.49
C ASP A 211 -2.13 -20.33 -0.42
N CYS A 212 -1.16 -19.65 0.19
CA CYS A 212 -0.04 -19.01 -0.51
C CYS A 212 1.20 -19.90 -0.60
N HIS A 213 1.15 -21.17 -0.16
CA HIS A 213 2.34 -22.04 -0.13
C HIS A 213 2.99 -22.16 -1.52
N SER A 214 2.20 -22.48 -2.55
CA SER A 214 2.70 -22.64 -3.92
C SER A 214 3.31 -21.36 -4.49
N LEU A 215 2.70 -20.21 -4.20
CA LEU A 215 3.22 -18.89 -4.57
C LEU A 215 4.57 -18.63 -3.89
N CYS A 216 4.65 -18.86 -2.58
CA CYS A 216 5.85 -18.63 -1.78
C CYS A 216 7.03 -19.54 -2.16
N GLU A 217 6.77 -20.75 -2.64
CA GLU A 217 7.83 -21.65 -3.09
C GLU A 217 8.37 -21.28 -4.48
N THR A 218 7.53 -20.68 -5.33
CA THR A 218 7.84 -20.57 -6.78
C THR A 218 8.20 -19.15 -7.21
N LEU A 219 7.40 -18.16 -6.79
CA LEU A 219 7.57 -16.76 -7.20
C LEU A 219 8.92 -16.13 -6.82
N PRO A 220 9.60 -16.50 -5.71
CA PRO A 220 10.91 -15.96 -5.38
C PRO A 220 11.97 -16.04 -6.49
N GLU A 221 11.92 -17.08 -7.34
CA GLU A 221 12.83 -17.25 -8.47
C GLU A 221 12.65 -16.18 -9.56
N ALA A 222 11.47 -15.55 -9.63
CA ALA A 222 11.16 -14.52 -10.61
C ALA A 222 11.39 -13.09 -10.12
N LEU A 223 11.58 -12.85 -8.82
CA LEU A 223 11.71 -11.50 -8.26
C LEU A 223 12.81 -10.62 -8.90
N PRO A 224 13.96 -11.15 -9.38
CA PRO A 224 14.94 -10.35 -10.12
C PRO A 224 14.36 -9.67 -11.39
N TYR A 225 13.34 -10.27 -11.98
CA TYR A 225 12.64 -9.80 -13.19
C TYR A 225 11.41 -8.94 -12.88
N VAL A 226 11.16 -8.63 -11.60
CA VAL A 226 10.00 -7.85 -11.16
C VAL A 226 10.42 -6.40 -10.90
N SER A 227 9.58 -5.45 -11.32
CA SER A 227 9.76 -4.01 -11.06
C SER A 227 8.99 -3.52 -9.84
N SER A 228 7.79 -4.04 -9.62
CA SER A 228 6.98 -3.72 -8.44
C SER A 228 6.00 -4.85 -8.13
N LEU A 229 5.57 -4.94 -6.88
CA LEU A 229 4.53 -5.86 -6.45
C LEU A 229 3.36 -5.08 -5.83
N SER A 230 2.15 -5.33 -6.31
CA SER A 230 0.92 -4.70 -5.83
C SER A 230 -0.12 -5.73 -5.45
N PHE A 231 -1.04 -5.35 -4.57
CA PHE A 231 -2.14 -6.21 -4.12
C PHE A 231 -3.47 -5.59 -4.55
N ARG A 232 -4.36 -6.42 -5.13
CA ARG A 232 -5.75 -6.07 -5.39
C ARG A 232 -6.67 -6.97 -4.59
N ARG A 233 -7.73 -6.37 -4.06
CA ARG A 233 -8.72 -7.05 -3.23
C ARG A 233 -9.99 -7.18 -4.04
N THR A 234 -10.30 -8.42 -4.42
CA THR A 234 -11.48 -8.73 -5.24
C THR A 234 -12.60 -9.37 -4.41
N TYR A 235 -12.33 -9.75 -3.16
CA TYR A 235 -13.33 -10.28 -2.24
C TYR A 235 -14.29 -9.20 -1.69
N GLY A 236 -15.56 -9.27 -2.09
CA GLY A 236 -16.67 -8.52 -1.48
C GLY A 236 -17.36 -9.34 -0.39
N GLY A 237 -16.93 -9.20 0.86
CA GLY A 237 -17.58 -9.88 1.99
C GLY A 237 -18.89 -9.19 2.43
N PRO A 238 -19.88 -9.93 2.97
CA PRO A 238 -21.13 -9.33 3.45
C PRO A 238 -20.92 -8.52 4.75
N GLY A 239 -21.55 -7.34 4.83
CA GLY A 239 -21.75 -6.53 6.05
C GLY A 239 -20.83 -5.32 6.23
N LEU A 240 -21.43 -4.13 6.38
CA LEU A 240 -20.77 -2.82 6.60
C LEU A 240 -20.14 -2.66 8.01
N GLN A 241 -20.51 -3.49 9.00
CA GLN A 241 -20.15 -3.26 10.40
C GLN A 241 -18.78 -3.81 10.84
N ASP A 242 -18.07 -4.55 9.98
CA ASP A 242 -16.79 -5.21 10.34
C ASP A 242 -15.63 -4.87 9.37
N GLN A 243 -15.80 -3.80 8.60
CA GLN A 243 -14.91 -3.45 7.48
C GLN A 243 -13.51 -3.03 7.93
N GLU A 244 -13.38 -2.29 9.04
CA GLU A 244 -12.08 -1.88 9.60
C GLU A 244 -11.28 -3.05 10.16
N ARG A 245 -11.92 -3.95 10.93
CA ARG A 245 -11.26 -5.15 11.47
C ARG A 245 -10.80 -6.09 10.36
N ARG A 246 -11.63 -6.27 9.32
CA ARG A 246 -11.25 -7.04 8.13
C ARG A 246 -10.11 -6.39 7.37
N TYR A 247 -10.14 -5.07 7.18
CA TYR A 247 -9.07 -4.31 6.55
C TYR A 247 -7.73 -4.51 7.27
N GLU A 248 -7.72 -4.37 8.59
CA GLU A 248 -6.51 -4.56 9.40
C GLU A 248 -6.01 -6.01 9.38
N LYS A 249 -6.93 -6.99 9.42
CA LYS A 249 -6.56 -8.41 9.30
C LYS A 249 -5.90 -8.71 7.95
N LEU A 250 -6.48 -8.23 6.85
CA LEU A 250 -5.94 -8.41 5.50
C LEU A 250 -4.60 -7.70 5.34
N LYS A 251 -4.47 -6.47 5.83
CA LYS A 251 -3.20 -5.71 5.84
C LYS A 251 -2.07 -6.50 6.53
N ARG A 252 -2.38 -7.18 7.64
CA ARG A 252 -1.43 -8.08 8.32
C ARG A 252 -1.08 -9.32 7.49
N GLN A 253 -2.03 -9.89 6.77
CA GLN A 253 -1.79 -11.04 5.90
C GLN A 253 -0.97 -10.65 4.66
N GLU A 254 -1.27 -9.53 4.01
CA GLU A 254 -0.47 -8.95 2.91
C GLU A 254 0.97 -8.73 3.37
N LYS A 255 1.15 -8.09 4.54
CA LYS A 255 2.47 -7.87 5.16
C LYS A 255 3.18 -9.21 5.41
N LYS A 256 2.51 -10.19 6.00
CA LYS A 256 3.09 -11.52 6.26
C LYS A 256 3.55 -12.19 4.97
N LEU A 257 2.71 -12.20 3.94
CA LEU A 257 3.03 -12.78 2.64
C LEU A 257 4.27 -12.12 2.01
N CYS A 258 4.37 -10.79 2.10
CA CYS A 258 5.57 -10.07 1.63
C CYS A 258 6.84 -10.56 2.36
N LEU A 259 6.76 -10.72 3.68
CA LEU A 259 7.88 -11.17 4.50
C LEU A 259 8.27 -12.62 4.18
N ASP A 260 7.29 -13.50 3.96
CA ASP A 260 7.50 -14.89 3.56
C ASP A 260 8.20 -14.97 2.18
N LEU A 261 7.74 -14.18 1.20
CA LEU A 261 8.37 -14.08 -0.12
C LEU A 261 9.79 -13.53 -0.04
N CYS A 262 10.01 -12.48 0.75
CA CYS A 262 11.34 -11.92 0.98
C CYS A 262 12.28 -12.94 1.61
N LEU A 263 11.79 -13.72 2.59
CA LEU A 263 12.60 -14.72 3.28
C LEU A 263 13.04 -15.80 2.31
N LYS A 264 12.09 -16.36 1.54
CA LYS A 264 12.38 -17.36 0.52
C LYS A 264 13.36 -16.83 -0.52
N ALA A 265 13.14 -15.63 -1.05
CA ALA A 265 14.06 -15.01 -1.99
C ALA A 265 15.45 -14.77 -1.41
N ALA A 266 15.55 -14.32 -0.16
CA ALA A 266 16.81 -14.14 0.55
C ALA A 266 17.61 -15.45 0.72
N THR A 267 16.92 -16.61 0.82
CA THR A 267 17.59 -17.91 0.83
C THR A 267 18.20 -18.27 -0.53
N LEU A 268 17.58 -17.85 -1.64
CA LEU A 268 18.04 -18.14 -3.00
C LEU A 268 19.20 -17.25 -3.47
N ILE A 269 19.36 -16.05 -2.89
CA ILE A 269 20.45 -15.14 -3.24
C ILE A 269 21.82 -15.78 -2.91
N GLN A 270 22.68 -15.94 -3.91
CA GLN A 270 24.05 -16.44 -3.78
C GLN A 270 25.03 -15.43 -4.43
N GLY A 271 26.27 -15.33 -3.92
CA GLY A 271 27.33 -14.49 -4.52
C GLY A 271 27.65 -13.22 -3.74
N GLU A 272 28.48 -12.34 -4.33
CA GLU A 272 29.05 -11.13 -3.70
C GLU A 272 28.09 -9.92 -3.66
N SER A 273 27.00 -9.93 -4.43
CA SER A 273 26.08 -8.79 -4.57
C SER A 273 24.91 -8.77 -3.57
N VAL A 274 24.88 -9.67 -2.58
CA VAL A 274 23.75 -9.88 -1.63
C VAL A 274 23.05 -8.60 -1.16
N HIS A 275 23.84 -7.55 -0.89
CA HIS A 275 23.34 -6.26 -0.43
C HIS A 275 22.32 -5.62 -1.41
N ASN A 276 22.67 -5.53 -2.69
CA ASN A 276 21.82 -4.89 -3.69
C ASN A 276 20.56 -5.72 -3.95
N GLU A 277 20.67 -7.04 -3.94
CA GLU A 277 19.53 -7.91 -4.23
C GLU A 277 18.53 -7.87 -3.08
N VAL A 278 19.00 -7.86 -1.82
CA VAL A 278 18.11 -7.71 -0.65
C VAL A 278 17.46 -6.33 -0.63
N ASN A 279 18.19 -5.25 -0.96
CA ASN A 279 17.59 -3.92 -1.07
C ASN A 279 16.54 -3.85 -2.19
N ASN A 280 16.83 -4.45 -3.34
CA ASN A 280 15.89 -4.54 -4.44
C ASN A 280 14.64 -5.31 -4.00
N LEU A 281 14.80 -6.44 -3.30
CA LEU A 281 13.66 -7.18 -2.73
C LEU A 281 12.83 -6.28 -1.83
N ILE A 282 13.43 -5.59 -0.84
CA ILE A 282 12.68 -4.70 0.06
C ILE A 282 11.99 -3.57 -0.72
N SER A 283 12.64 -3.04 -1.76
CA SER A 283 12.08 -1.97 -2.61
C SER A 283 10.82 -2.37 -3.37
N LEU A 284 10.66 -3.66 -3.68
CA LEU A 284 9.46 -4.17 -4.35
C LEU A 284 8.19 -3.99 -3.49
N PHE A 285 8.36 -3.82 -2.17
CA PHE A 285 7.27 -3.83 -1.19
C PHE A 285 7.07 -2.47 -0.48
N SER A 286 7.84 -1.44 -0.83
CA SER A 286 7.83 -0.12 -0.16
C SER A 286 6.62 0.75 -0.45
N PHE A 287 5.70 0.31 -1.32
CA PHE A 287 4.65 1.16 -1.89
C PHE A 287 3.66 1.72 -0.85
N ASN A 288 3.57 1.10 0.34
CA ASN A 288 2.64 1.47 1.40
C ASN A 288 3.27 1.67 2.79
N TYR A 289 4.60 1.53 2.95
CA TYR A 289 5.24 1.52 4.26
C TYR A 289 6.61 2.20 4.25
N ASP A 290 7.00 2.77 5.40
CA ASP A 290 8.36 3.28 5.61
C ASP A 290 9.39 2.14 5.45
N MET A 291 10.45 2.39 4.69
CA MET A 291 11.47 1.38 4.38
C MET A 291 12.12 0.76 5.62
N HIS A 292 12.41 1.57 6.63
CA HIS A 292 13.04 1.10 7.86
C HIS A 292 12.10 0.19 8.66
N ASN A 293 10.81 0.51 8.60
CA ASN A 293 9.75 -0.24 9.24
C ASN A 293 9.62 -1.65 8.61
N ILE A 294 9.64 -1.76 7.28
CA ILE A 294 9.67 -3.07 6.59
C ILE A 294 10.94 -3.85 6.94
N LEU A 295 12.09 -3.18 6.95
CA LEU A 295 13.37 -3.82 7.24
C LEU A 295 13.41 -4.43 8.66
N LEU A 296 12.86 -3.71 9.66
CA LEU A 296 12.72 -4.23 11.02
C LEU A 296 11.76 -5.41 11.10
N ASP A 297 10.61 -5.34 10.41
CA ASP A 297 9.66 -6.44 10.35
C ASP A 297 10.28 -7.68 9.71
N PHE A 298 11.09 -7.49 8.66
CA PHE A 298 11.78 -8.57 7.98
C PHE A 298 12.84 -9.20 8.87
N TYR A 299 13.65 -8.41 9.56
CA TYR A 299 14.60 -8.93 10.53
C TYR A 299 13.91 -9.75 11.63
N GLN A 300 12.80 -9.25 12.19
CA GLN A 300 12.04 -10.00 13.19
C GLN A 300 11.47 -11.30 12.61
N HIS A 301 10.91 -11.26 11.41
CA HIS A 301 10.35 -12.43 10.76
C HIS A 301 11.40 -13.51 10.50
N VAL A 302 12.57 -13.14 9.98
CA VAL A 302 13.70 -14.07 9.76
C VAL A 302 14.16 -14.68 11.09
N LYS A 303 14.20 -13.87 12.16
CA LYS A 303 14.54 -14.35 13.50
C LYS A 303 13.53 -15.38 14.02
N THR A 304 12.22 -15.13 13.83
CA THR A 304 11.18 -16.09 14.23
C THR A 304 11.22 -17.40 13.45
N GLN A 305 11.72 -17.37 12.21
CA GLN A 305 11.89 -18.53 11.34
C GLN A 305 13.27 -19.21 11.50
N GLU A 306 14.09 -18.75 12.46
CA GLU A 306 15.40 -19.30 12.82
C GLU A 306 16.40 -19.47 11.66
N SER A 307 16.29 -18.62 10.61
CA SER A 307 17.14 -18.72 9.42
C SER A 307 18.49 -18.00 9.60
N SER A 308 19.46 -18.67 10.22
CA SER A 308 20.78 -18.10 10.55
C SER A 308 21.53 -17.53 9.32
N ALA A 309 21.44 -18.20 8.17
CA ALA A 309 22.07 -17.76 6.93
C ALA A 309 21.51 -16.41 6.45
N VAL A 310 20.20 -16.22 6.52
CA VAL A 310 19.54 -14.96 6.12
C VAL A 310 19.81 -13.85 7.14
N ILE A 311 19.90 -14.17 8.44
CA ILE A 311 20.29 -13.19 9.47
C ILE A 311 21.67 -12.60 9.17
N GLN A 312 22.65 -13.41 8.75
CA GLN A 312 23.98 -12.88 8.40
C GLN A 312 23.95 -11.97 7.18
N LYS A 313 23.16 -12.33 6.16
CA LYS A 313 22.94 -11.49 4.97
C LYS A 313 22.23 -10.18 5.33
N LEU A 314 21.27 -10.21 6.24
CA LEU A 314 20.57 -9.01 6.70
C LEU A 314 21.45 -8.12 7.55
N LYS A 315 22.36 -8.69 8.35
CA LYS A 315 23.29 -7.92 9.16
C LYS A 315 24.13 -6.98 8.29
N SER A 316 24.65 -7.43 7.15
CA SER A 316 25.41 -6.55 6.25
C SER A 316 24.54 -5.43 5.69
N VAL A 317 23.29 -5.73 5.28
CA VAL A 317 22.32 -4.74 4.79
C VAL A 317 21.98 -3.69 5.87
N LEU A 318 21.75 -4.14 7.11
CA LEU A 318 21.46 -3.27 8.24
C LEU A 318 22.65 -2.37 8.58
N GLN A 319 23.88 -2.85 8.42
CA GLN A 319 25.09 -2.05 8.71
C GLN A 319 25.32 -0.94 7.67
N SER A 320 24.97 -1.21 6.41
CA SER A 320 24.97 -0.23 5.31
C SER A 320 23.74 0.69 5.27
N ALA A 321 22.79 0.52 6.19
CA ALA A 321 21.57 1.34 6.27
C ALA A 321 21.89 2.83 6.47
N PRO A 322 20.98 3.73 6.04
CA PRO A 322 21.18 5.18 6.08
C PRO A 322 21.52 5.71 7.49
N ALA A 323 22.15 6.88 7.52
CA ALA A 323 22.58 7.54 8.76
C ALA A 323 21.43 7.89 9.72
N VAL A 324 20.22 8.05 9.18
CA VAL A 324 19.00 8.40 9.93
C VAL A 324 17.97 7.29 9.76
N TRP A 325 17.52 6.74 10.88
CA TRP A 325 16.51 5.69 10.95
C TRP A 325 15.16 6.29 11.31
N ILE A 326 14.12 5.97 10.54
CA ILE A 326 12.77 6.48 10.81
C ILE A 326 11.91 5.32 11.30
N ILE A 327 11.31 5.45 12.48
CA ILE A 327 10.66 4.31 13.16
C ILE A 327 9.32 4.75 13.68
N ASN A 328 8.28 3.98 13.37
CA ASN A 328 6.97 4.17 13.99
C ASN A 328 6.82 3.31 15.25
N LEU A 329 6.82 3.92 16.44
CA LEU A 329 6.66 3.21 17.71
C LEU A 329 5.21 2.81 18.01
N SER A 330 4.21 3.39 17.34
CA SER A 330 2.82 2.96 17.53
C SER A 330 2.50 1.62 16.86
N GLU A 331 3.34 1.17 15.93
CA GLU A 331 3.12 -0.03 15.12
C GLU A 331 3.99 -1.22 15.51
N ARG A 332 5.02 -1.01 16.35
CA ARG A 332 6.09 -2.00 16.54
C ARG A 332 6.65 -2.02 17.95
N LYS A 333 7.29 -3.14 18.27
CA LYS A 333 8.03 -3.33 19.51
C LYS A 333 9.46 -2.80 19.39
N THR A 334 9.82 -1.91 20.31
CA THR A 334 11.13 -1.27 20.46
C THR A 334 12.25 -2.30 20.72
N SER A 335 11.90 -3.50 21.16
CA SER A 335 12.84 -4.60 21.39
C SER A 335 13.61 -5.02 20.13
N ILE A 336 12.96 -5.01 18.97
CA ILE A 336 13.60 -5.34 17.69
C ILE A 336 14.58 -4.24 17.29
N LEU A 337 14.19 -2.98 17.50
CA LEU A 337 15.07 -1.84 17.25
C LEU A 337 16.36 -1.95 18.08
N LEU A 338 16.26 -2.27 19.37
CA LEU A 338 17.41 -2.44 20.24
C LEU A 338 18.39 -3.50 19.70
N GLU A 339 17.87 -4.64 19.26
CA GLU A 339 18.70 -5.70 18.68
C GLU A 339 19.40 -5.23 17.42
N VAL A 340 18.68 -4.53 16.55
CA VAL A 340 19.23 -4.05 15.28
C VAL A 340 20.26 -2.93 15.49
N LEU A 341 20.05 -2.05 16.47
CA LEU A 341 21.01 -1.03 16.86
C LEU A 341 22.30 -1.63 17.43
N ARG A 342 22.23 -2.74 18.17
CA ARG A 342 23.41 -3.48 18.65
C ARG A 342 24.27 -4.06 17.52
N LEU A 343 23.71 -4.24 16.32
CA LEU A 343 24.45 -4.75 15.15
C LEU A 343 25.20 -3.65 14.41
N GLN A 344 24.95 -2.38 14.72
CA GLN A 344 25.51 -1.23 14.01
C GLN A 344 26.95 -0.96 14.46
N PRO A 345 27.87 -0.64 13.52
CA PRO A 345 29.25 -0.30 13.87
C PRO A 345 29.36 1.07 14.56
N GLU A 346 28.40 1.96 14.31
CA GLU A 346 28.38 3.34 14.81
C GLU A 346 26.99 3.70 15.33
N LYS A 347 26.95 4.72 16.21
CA LYS A 347 25.70 5.25 16.74
C LYS A 347 24.87 5.88 15.62
N LYS A 348 23.59 5.50 15.51
CA LYS A 348 22.70 5.99 14.45
C LYS A 348 21.79 7.11 14.95
N GLN A 349 21.41 8.02 14.05
CA GLN A 349 20.35 8.97 14.35
C GLN A 349 19.01 8.26 14.25
N VAL A 350 18.13 8.44 15.23
CA VAL A 350 16.81 7.83 15.28
C VAL A 350 15.75 8.91 15.27
N ARG A 351 14.82 8.80 14.33
CA ARG A 351 13.63 9.64 14.20
C ARG A 351 12.40 8.80 14.51
N LEU A 352 11.73 9.16 15.59
CA LEU A 352 10.51 8.50 16.01
C LEU A 352 9.29 9.14 15.34
N ARG A 353 8.36 8.30 14.91
CA ARG A 353 6.99 8.62 14.50
C ARG A 353 6.05 7.93 15.47
N GLY A 354 4.97 8.59 15.85
CA GLY A 354 4.02 8.05 16.83
C GLY A 354 4.61 7.84 18.23
N CYS A 355 3.75 7.71 19.23
CA CYS A 355 4.13 7.45 20.62
C CYS A 355 3.46 6.16 21.10
N SER A 356 4.19 5.34 21.85
CA SER A 356 3.60 4.29 22.69
C SER A 356 3.61 4.76 24.14
N GLU A 357 2.46 4.69 24.81
CA GLU A 357 2.35 4.91 26.25
C GLU A 357 2.63 3.64 27.05
N GLU A 358 2.91 2.51 26.38
CA GLU A 358 3.25 1.26 27.04
C GLU A 358 4.60 1.38 27.75
N GLU A 359 4.59 1.21 29.07
CA GLU A 359 5.78 1.36 29.93
C GLU A 359 6.93 0.42 29.52
N SER A 360 6.60 -0.78 29.03
CA SER A 360 7.56 -1.76 28.53
C SER A 360 8.33 -1.24 27.30
N GLU A 361 7.64 -0.52 26.41
CA GLU A 361 8.19 0.07 25.19
C GLU A 361 9.09 1.26 25.53
N VAL A 362 8.66 2.13 26.45
CA VAL A 362 9.47 3.25 26.97
C VAL A 362 10.76 2.74 27.62
N ARG A 363 10.68 1.72 28.48
CA ARG A 363 11.87 1.12 29.11
C ARG A 363 12.82 0.52 28.10
N THR A 364 12.30 -0.11 27.06
CA THR A 364 13.11 -0.70 25.99
C THR A 364 13.77 0.38 25.13
N LEU A 365 13.11 1.52 24.90
CA LEU A 365 13.69 2.68 24.21
C LEU A 365 14.88 3.25 24.98
N LEU A 366 14.80 3.32 26.31
CA LEU A 366 15.92 3.78 27.14
C LEU A 366 17.16 2.88 26.99
N GLN A 367 16.98 1.58 26.78
CA GLN A 367 18.08 0.66 26.51
C GLN A 367 18.73 0.89 25.14
N CYS A 368 18.07 1.58 24.21
CA CYS A 368 18.61 1.93 22.90
C CYS A 368 19.57 3.12 22.96
N LEU A 369 19.47 3.99 23.96
CA LEU A 369 20.24 5.25 24.06
C LEU A 369 21.76 5.12 23.85
N PRO A 370 22.46 4.07 24.36
CA PRO A 370 23.90 3.91 24.11
C PRO A 370 24.28 3.79 22.63
N TYR A 371 23.33 3.37 21.78
CA TYR A 371 23.54 3.11 20.35
C TYR A 371 22.98 4.23 19.46
N ILE A 372 22.44 5.29 20.06
CA ILE A 372 21.81 6.41 19.34
C ILE A 372 22.73 7.63 19.43
N SER A 373 22.95 8.32 18.31
CA SER A 373 23.73 9.57 18.26
C SER A 373 22.86 10.80 18.43
N GLN A 374 21.66 10.79 17.83
CA GLN A 374 20.65 11.82 17.98
C GLN A 374 19.26 11.20 17.99
N LEU A 375 18.40 11.68 18.88
CA LEU A 375 17.01 11.31 18.96
C LEU A 375 16.17 12.50 18.50
N SER A 376 15.31 12.24 17.54
CA SER A 376 14.38 13.23 17.01
C SER A 376 12.98 12.65 16.95
N PHE A 377 11.98 13.51 17.00
CA PHE A 377 10.58 13.12 16.97
C PHE A 377 9.85 13.91 15.89
N TRP A 378 9.06 13.23 15.06
CA TRP A 378 8.34 13.83 13.94
C TRP A 378 6.82 13.83 14.16
N PHE A 379 6.22 15.00 13.96
CA PHE A 379 4.78 15.27 14.01
C PHE A 379 4.19 15.38 12.60
N GLY A 380 4.40 14.35 11.77
CA GLY A 380 3.82 14.29 10.43
C GLY A 380 2.37 13.86 10.48
N ARG A 381 1.51 14.53 9.70
CA ARG A 381 0.07 14.24 9.52
C ARG A 381 -0.12 12.73 9.26
N SER A 382 -0.89 12.05 10.11
CA SER A 382 -1.35 10.70 9.81
C SER A 382 -2.35 10.76 8.65
N ASP A 383 -1.88 10.46 7.44
CA ASP A 383 -2.64 10.29 6.19
C ASP A 383 -3.53 11.48 5.73
N GLU A 384 -3.55 11.69 4.41
CA GLU A 384 -4.08 12.86 3.70
C GLU A 384 -5.63 12.99 3.67
N ARG A 385 -6.37 12.66 4.75
CA ARG A 385 -7.85 12.66 4.71
C ARG A 385 -8.62 13.50 5.73
N SER A 386 -8.00 14.21 6.67
CA SER A 386 -8.72 15.20 7.48
C SER A 386 -8.42 16.63 7.01
N GLY A 387 -9.14 17.09 6.01
CA GLY A 387 -9.13 18.49 5.61
C GLY A 387 -9.93 19.35 6.59
N GLU A 388 -9.51 19.49 7.84
CA GLU A 388 -10.17 20.42 8.78
C GLU A 388 -9.25 20.81 9.96
N GLY A 389 -9.19 22.11 10.26
CA GLY A 389 -9.03 22.62 11.63
C GLY A 389 -7.63 22.69 12.26
N SER A 390 -7.36 23.80 12.94
CA SER A 390 -6.19 24.07 13.76
C SER A 390 -6.07 23.23 15.05
N ASP A 391 -7.11 22.49 15.45
CA ASP A 391 -7.19 21.76 16.73
C ASP A 391 -6.38 20.45 16.75
N GLU A 392 -6.14 19.79 15.61
CA GLU A 392 -5.37 18.53 15.58
C GLU A 392 -3.89 18.73 16.00
N ARG A 393 -3.32 19.93 15.81
CA ARG A 393 -1.91 20.21 16.11
C ARG A 393 -1.61 20.34 17.60
N SER A 394 -2.57 20.80 18.40
CA SER A 394 -2.41 20.88 19.86
C SER A 394 -2.40 19.49 20.49
N ASP A 395 -3.16 18.55 19.96
CA ASP A 395 -3.24 17.18 20.46
C ASP A 395 -1.94 16.42 20.21
N GLU A 396 -1.36 16.52 19.02
CA GLU A 396 -0.07 15.89 18.69
C GLU A 396 1.08 16.44 19.54
N ARG A 397 1.16 17.77 19.73
CA ARG A 397 2.16 18.40 20.60
C ARG A 397 2.03 17.89 22.04
N SER A 398 0.81 17.84 22.56
CA SER A 398 0.52 17.37 23.92
C SER A 398 0.92 15.92 24.12
N ARG A 399 0.62 15.05 23.14
CA ARG A 399 1.06 13.64 23.14
C ARG A 399 2.57 13.50 23.13
N GLY A 400 3.27 14.32 22.34
CA GLY A 400 4.73 14.37 22.34
C GLY A 400 5.30 14.79 23.69
N VAL A 401 4.75 15.85 24.30
CA VAL A 401 5.15 16.34 25.63
C VAL A 401 4.93 15.27 26.68
N GLN A 402 3.79 14.59 26.67
CA GLN A 402 3.49 13.50 27.58
C GLN A 402 4.47 12.34 27.40
N PHE A 403 4.72 11.90 26.16
CA PHE A 403 5.65 10.82 25.87
C PHE A 403 7.08 11.13 26.34
N PHE A 404 7.61 12.31 26.02
CA PHE A 404 8.95 12.70 26.50
C PHE A 404 8.96 12.92 28.01
N GLY A 405 7.87 13.45 28.58
CA GLY A 405 7.65 13.53 30.01
C GLY A 405 7.86 12.18 30.70
N THR A 406 7.10 11.17 30.26
CA THR A 406 7.21 9.79 30.72
C THR A 406 8.61 9.22 30.48
N LEU A 407 9.23 9.49 29.32
CA LEU A 407 10.57 9.00 28.98
C LEU A 407 11.65 9.55 29.94
N PHE A 408 11.59 10.84 30.28
CA PHE A 408 12.50 11.46 31.25
C PHE A 408 12.26 10.93 32.67
N CYS A 409 11.00 10.82 33.11
CA CYS A 409 10.72 10.28 34.45
C CYS A 409 11.15 8.80 34.55
N ALA A 410 10.89 7.98 33.53
CA ALA A 410 11.36 6.59 33.46
C ALA A 410 12.90 6.48 33.43
N ALA A 411 13.59 7.42 32.76
CA ALA A 411 15.04 7.47 32.77
C ALA A 411 15.59 7.77 34.18
N ALA A 412 14.95 8.68 34.93
CA ALA A 412 15.32 8.99 36.31
C ALA A 412 15.12 7.80 37.25
N GLU A 413 13.99 7.12 37.15
CA GLU A 413 13.71 5.91 37.92
C GLU A 413 14.76 4.82 37.65
N ARG A 414 15.08 4.59 36.38
CA ARG A 414 16.10 3.62 35.97
C ARG A 414 17.47 3.99 36.51
N GLU A 415 17.84 5.26 36.46
CA GLU A 415 19.11 5.77 37.00
C GLU A 415 19.19 5.57 38.52
N GLN A 416 18.10 5.81 39.26
CA GLN A 416 18.03 5.54 40.70
C GLN A 416 18.13 4.04 41.03
N GLN A 417 17.51 3.18 40.21
CA GLN A 417 17.48 1.72 40.43
C GLN A 417 18.80 1.04 40.05
N THR A 418 19.41 1.44 38.93
CA THR A 418 20.57 0.73 38.35
C THR A 418 21.90 1.46 38.57
N GLY A 419 21.87 2.75 38.90
CA GLY A 419 23.05 3.62 38.95
C GLY A 419 23.60 4.01 37.58
N GLU A 420 22.99 3.57 36.48
CA GLU A 420 23.38 3.97 35.13
C GLU A 420 22.93 5.40 34.84
N LYS A 421 23.82 6.24 34.27
CA LYS A 421 23.57 7.65 33.92
C LYS A 421 22.60 7.80 32.72
N THR A 422 21.40 7.27 32.84
CA THR A 422 20.39 7.16 31.78
C THR A 422 19.87 8.54 31.38
N LEU A 423 19.65 9.46 32.34
CA LEU A 423 19.21 10.82 32.05
C LEU A 423 20.29 11.63 31.31
N GLN A 424 21.56 11.42 31.66
CA GLN A 424 22.68 12.04 30.95
C GLN A 424 22.75 11.54 29.50
N LEU A 425 22.53 10.24 29.28
CA LEU A 425 22.47 9.67 27.92
C LEU A 425 21.28 10.24 27.13
N LEU A 426 20.09 10.30 27.75
CA LEU A 426 18.88 10.83 27.11
C LEU A 426 19.03 12.30 26.71
N SER A 427 19.55 13.14 27.61
CA SER A 427 19.82 14.55 27.31
C SER A 427 20.88 14.72 26.21
N SER A 428 21.88 13.85 26.14
CA SER A 428 22.92 13.91 25.11
C SER A 428 22.41 13.64 23.68
N VAL A 429 21.37 12.81 23.54
CA VAL A 429 20.78 12.49 22.22
C VAL A 429 19.70 13.49 21.81
N CYS A 430 19.09 14.21 22.76
CA CYS A 430 18.07 15.23 22.50
C CYS A 430 18.72 16.61 22.29
N THR A 431 19.16 16.93 21.07
CA THR A 431 19.87 18.19 20.76
C THR A 431 19.25 18.96 19.59
N TYR A 432 19.41 20.28 19.62
CA TYR A 432 19.03 21.19 18.54
C TYR A 432 19.97 21.06 17.32
N PRO A 433 19.51 21.28 16.06
CA PRO A 433 18.16 21.63 15.59
C PRO A 433 17.21 20.44 15.42
N THR A 434 17.67 19.23 15.73
CA THR A 434 16.95 17.99 15.43
C THR A 434 15.89 17.61 16.46
N PHE A 435 15.80 18.30 17.59
CA PHE A 435 14.88 17.97 18.67
C PHE A 435 14.06 19.18 19.15
N PRO A 436 12.71 19.13 19.07
CA PRO A 436 11.90 18.22 18.23
C PRO A 436 11.99 18.59 16.73
N LEU A 437 11.61 17.69 15.80
CA LEU A 437 11.59 17.97 14.35
C LEU A 437 10.16 18.33 13.88
N THR A 438 10.02 19.38 13.07
CA THR A 438 8.76 19.70 12.37
C THR A 438 8.89 19.57 10.85
N ASP A 439 7.76 19.36 10.17
CA ASP A 439 7.70 19.08 8.72
C ASP A 439 7.90 20.32 7.83
N LYS A 440 7.87 21.52 8.40
CA LYS A 440 7.94 22.78 7.65
C LYS A 440 9.25 23.50 7.92
N ARG A 441 10.10 23.68 6.90
CA ARG A 441 11.22 24.61 7.00
C ARG A 441 10.69 26.05 7.01
N GLY A 442 10.79 26.76 8.13
CA GLY A 442 10.42 28.18 8.22
C GLY A 442 10.16 28.70 9.62
N TYR A 443 9.55 29.89 9.71
CA TYR A 443 9.25 30.58 10.98
C TYR A 443 8.42 29.74 11.96
N TYR A 444 7.46 28.96 11.44
CA TYR A 444 6.56 28.12 12.24
C TYR A 444 7.27 26.96 12.95
N ASP A 445 8.44 26.51 12.47
CA ASP A 445 9.24 25.44 13.10
C ASP A 445 9.86 25.93 14.42
N LYS A 446 10.51 27.09 14.37
CA LYS A 446 11.17 27.69 15.54
C LYS A 446 10.17 28.04 16.63
N GLU A 447 8.99 28.51 16.25
CA GLU A 447 7.88 28.80 17.17
C GLU A 447 7.38 27.53 17.86
N TYR A 448 7.21 26.46 17.10
CA TYR A 448 6.78 25.17 17.62
C TYR A 448 7.82 24.54 18.56
N GLN A 449 9.09 24.50 18.15
CA GLN A 449 10.19 23.95 18.95
C GLN A 449 10.35 24.67 20.29
N GLY A 450 10.31 26.01 20.27
CA GLY A 450 10.35 26.83 21.48
C GLY A 450 9.16 26.53 22.40
N GLY A 451 7.95 26.47 21.84
CA GLY A 451 6.75 26.12 22.59
C GLY A 451 6.81 24.72 23.22
N PHE A 452 7.23 23.71 22.46
CA PHE A 452 7.36 22.33 22.93
C PHE A 452 8.33 22.20 24.11
N LEU A 453 9.49 22.88 24.04
CA LEU A 453 10.48 22.84 25.13
C LEU A 453 9.95 23.47 26.43
N LEU A 454 9.16 24.54 26.34
CA LEU A 454 8.50 25.15 27.50
C LEU A 454 7.43 24.22 28.09
N ASP A 455 6.61 23.63 27.23
CA ASP A 455 5.55 22.71 27.65
C ASP A 455 6.15 21.46 28.33
N LEU A 456 7.25 20.92 27.77
CA LEU A 456 8.01 19.82 28.36
C LEU A 456 8.64 20.20 29.71
N TYR A 457 9.22 21.39 29.84
CA TYR A 457 9.77 21.87 31.12
C TYR A 457 8.67 21.97 32.18
N SER A 458 7.52 22.54 31.84
CA SER A 458 6.37 22.63 32.76
C SER A 458 5.92 21.24 33.21
N HIS A 459 5.80 20.30 32.28
CA HIS A 459 5.39 18.93 32.58
C HIS A 459 6.40 18.20 33.48
N LEU A 460 7.70 18.34 33.22
CA LEU A 460 8.74 17.73 34.06
C LEU A 460 8.83 18.35 35.44
N LYS A 461 8.60 19.66 35.58
CA LYS A 461 8.52 20.34 36.88
C LYS A 461 7.37 19.77 37.73
N ASP A 462 6.22 19.53 37.11
CA ASP A 462 5.10 18.86 37.77
C ASP A 462 5.45 17.39 38.11
N CYS A 463 6.21 16.69 37.26
CA CYS A 463 6.71 15.34 37.57
C CYS A 463 7.65 15.35 38.78
N GLU A 464 8.66 16.24 38.84
CA GLU A 464 9.60 16.35 39.96
C GLU A 464 8.87 16.61 41.28
N THR A 465 7.92 17.54 41.29
CA THR A 465 7.17 17.88 42.51
C THR A 465 6.29 16.74 43.01
N LYS A 466 5.73 15.92 42.11
CA LYS A 466 4.88 14.77 42.45
C LYS A 466 5.68 13.52 42.84
N THR A 467 6.78 13.25 42.15
CA THR A 467 7.53 11.99 42.25
C THR A 467 8.80 12.10 43.09
N GLY A 468 9.33 13.31 43.27
CA GLY A 468 10.63 13.54 43.91
C GLY A 468 11.84 13.16 43.04
N LEU A 469 11.64 12.73 41.79
CA LEU A 469 12.72 12.41 40.85
C LEU A 469 13.39 13.70 40.37
N SER A 470 14.72 13.69 40.20
CA SER A 470 15.46 14.83 39.65
C SER A 470 15.68 14.65 38.13
N VAL A 471 14.85 15.30 37.32
CA VAL A 471 14.88 15.29 35.85
C VAL A 471 15.25 16.63 35.22
N LEU A 472 14.94 17.76 35.87
CA LEU A 472 15.17 19.11 35.36
C LEU A 472 16.65 19.42 35.07
N PRO A 473 17.64 18.97 35.89
CA PRO A 473 19.05 19.20 35.55
C PRO A 473 19.46 18.61 34.20
N SER A 474 18.87 17.48 33.82
CA SER A 474 19.16 16.85 32.52
C SER A 474 18.44 17.53 31.37
N LEU A 475 17.22 18.03 31.59
CA LEU A 475 16.52 18.86 30.61
C LEU A 475 17.24 20.20 30.38
N GLN A 476 17.90 20.75 31.40
CA GLN A 476 18.68 22.00 31.26
C GLN A 476 19.71 21.91 30.13
N SER A 477 20.42 20.80 30.01
CA SER A 477 21.37 20.57 28.90
C SER A 477 20.70 20.66 27.52
N VAL A 478 19.49 20.08 27.40
CA VAL A 478 18.68 20.15 26.16
C VAL A 478 18.26 21.60 25.87
N LEU A 479 17.78 22.32 26.88
CA LEU A 479 17.38 23.72 26.77
C LEU A 479 18.55 24.65 26.40
N GLN A 480 19.77 24.33 26.86
CA GLN A 480 20.97 25.10 26.52
C GLN A 480 21.42 24.89 25.07
N SER A 481 21.14 23.70 24.50
CA SER A 481 21.42 23.42 23.09
C SER A 481 20.53 24.21 22.11
N ALA A 482 19.41 24.76 22.59
CA ALA A 482 18.39 25.47 21.81
C ALA A 482 18.94 26.71 21.05
N PRO A 483 18.25 27.16 19.96
CA PRO A 483 18.78 28.15 19.03
C PRO A 483 19.05 29.50 19.72
N ALA A 484 19.88 30.33 19.08
CA ALA A 484 20.16 31.69 19.54
C ALA A 484 18.90 32.58 19.58
N VAL A 485 17.91 32.29 18.72
CA VAL A 485 16.64 33.01 18.64
C VAL A 485 15.49 32.07 19.01
N TRP A 486 14.79 32.40 20.08
CA TRP A 486 13.56 31.75 20.51
C TRP A 486 12.36 32.50 19.94
N ILE A 487 11.41 31.77 19.39
CA ILE A 487 10.12 32.32 18.95
C ILE A 487 9.06 31.63 19.79
N ILE A 488 8.23 32.39 20.50
CA ILE A 488 7.25 31.84 21.44
C ILE A 488 5.92 32.55 21.27
N ASN A 489 4.85 31.78 21.16
CA ASN A 489 3.49 32.29 21.30
C ASN A 489 3.04 32.16 22.76
N LEU A 490 2.84 33.31 23.42
CA LEU A 490 2.37 33.41 24.80
C LEU A 490 0.85 33.28 24.92
N SER A 491 0.08 33.34 23.83
CA SER A 491 -1.38 33.18 23.92
C SER A 491 -1.80 31.77 24.38
N GLU A 492 -0.89 30.81 24.23
CA GLU A 492 -1.10 29.40 24.56
C GLU A 492 -0.31 28.96 25.80
N ARG A 493 0.45 29.85 26.46
CA ARG A 493 1.49 29.46 27.44
C ARG A 493 1.62 30.44 28.60
N ASN A 494 2.11 29.94 29.73
CA ASN A 494 2.36 30.75 30.91
C ASN A 494 3.74 31.43 30.83
N THR A 495 3.76 32.77 30.92
CA THR A 495 5.01 33.56 30.89
C THR A 495 5.93 33.26 32.07
N SER A 496 5.42 32.73 33.19
CA SER A 496 6.27 32.34 34.33
C SER A 496 7.21 31.20 33.98
N ILE A 497 6.77 30.24 33.17
CA ILE A 497 7.59 29.12 32.71
C ILE A 497 8.71 29.64 31.81
N LEU A 498 8.40 30.60 30.92
CA LEU A 498 9.41 31.24 30.09
C LEU A 498 10.50 31.92 30.93
N LEU A 499 10.11 32.69 31.97
CA LEU A 499 11.07 33.35 32.86
C LEU A 499 12.03 32.37 33.54
N GLU A 500 11.51 31.24 34.02
CA GLU A 500 12.31 30.18 34.62
C GLU A 500 13.30 29.58 33.62
N VAL A 501 12.83 29.21 32.43
CA VAL A 501 13.69 28.65 31.36
C VAL A 501 14.77 29.63 30.94
N LEU A 502 14.47 30.93 30.84
CA LEU A 502 15.46 31.96 30.50
C LEU A 502 16.55 32.10 31.56
N ARG A 503 16.22 31.96 32.86
CA ARG A 503 17.21 31.98 33.94
C ARG A 503 18.18 30.79 33.92
N LEU A 504 17.80 29.70 33.26
CA LEU A 504 18.64 28.50 33.12
C LEU A 504 19.65 28.59 31.97
N GLN A 505 19.55 29.63 31.13
CA GLN A 505 20.43 29.84 29.98
C GLN A 505 21.76 30.49 30.43
N PRO A 506 22.91 30.03 29.90
CA PRO A 506 24.21 30.61 30.23
C PRO A 506 24.40 32.02 29.63
N GLU A 507 23.70 32.32 28.54
CA GLU A 507 23.77 33.60 27.81
C GLU A 507 22.37 34.13 27.52
N LYS A 508 22.25 35.46 27.37
CA LYS A 508 21.00 36.12 27.01
C LYS A 508 20.58 35.73 25.60
N LYS A 509 19.52 34.94 25.48
CA LYS A 509 18.94 34.52 24.20
C LYS A 509 18.10 35.64 23.59
N GLN A 510 18.05 35.71 22.27
CA GLN A 510 17.11 36.59 21.59
C GLN A 510 15.72 35.94 21.65
N VAL A 511 14.70 36.68 22.08
CA VAL A 511 13.32 36.16 22.20
C VAL A 511 12.37 37.01 21.36
N ARG A 512 11.61 36.37 20.48
CA ARG A 512 10.50 36.96 19.72
C ARG A 512 9.19 36.41 20.24
N LEU A 513 8.34 37.29 20.76
CA LEU A 513 7.07 36.92 21.37
C LEU A 513 5.91 37.24 20.43
N ARG A 514 4.90 36.38 20.45
CA ARG A 514 3.59 36.59 19.81
C ARG A 514 2.48 36.35 20.83
N GLY A 515 1.31 36.93 20.59
CA GLY A 515 0.09 36.60 21.32
C GLY A 515 0.13 36.89 22.83
N CYS A 516 0.89 37.89 23.29
CA CYS A 516 0.87 38.28 24.71
C CYS A 516 -0.54 38.70 25.12
N SER A 517 -1.03 38.22 26.26
CA SER A 517 -2.30 38.68 26.81
C SER A 517 -2.13 40.05 27.47
N ASP A 518 -3.22 40.84 27.51
CA ASP A 518 -3.23 42.16 28.14
C ASP A 518 -3.36 42.09 29.69
N GLY A 519 -3.23 40.88 30.27
CA GLY A 519 -3.35 40.68 31.71
C GLY A 519 -2.19 41.29 32.48
N GLU A 520 -2.47 42.10 33.51
CA GLU A 520 -1.46 42.82 34.29
C GLU A 520 -0.38 41.90 34.90
N SER A 521 -0.77 40.69 35.33
CA SER A 521 0.16 39.66 35.85
C SER A 521 1.09 39.10 34.78
N GLU A 522 0.59 38.90 33.56
CA GLU A 522 1.37 38.40 32.42
C GLU A 522 2.36 39.46 31.95
N VAL A 523 1.92 40.72 31.84
CA VAL A 523 2.79 41.86 31.53
C VAL A 523 3.87 42.04 32.59
N ARG A 524 3.52 41.94 33.88
CA ARG A 524 4.50 42.04 34.98
C ARG A 524 5.56 40.94 34.89
N THR A 525 5.17 39.69 34.63
CA THR A 525 6.11 38.58 34.46
C THR A 525 6.96 38.76 33.21
N LEU A 526 6.38 39.26 32.11
CA LEU A 526 7.13 39.58 30.89
C LEU A 526 8.21 40.65 31.12
N LEU A 527 7.89 41.70 31.90
CA LEU A 527 8.87 42.71 32.30
C LEU A 527 10.04 42.11 33.09
N GLN A 528 9.80 41.05 33.86
CA GLN A 528 10.85 40.32 34.58
C GLN A 528 11.73 39.46 33.67
N CYS A 529 11.29 39.14 32.45
CA CYS A 529 12.11 38.44 31.45
C CYS A 529 13.14 39.37 30.79
N LEU A 530 12.88 40.69 30.73
CA LEU A 530 13.72 41.68 30.04
C LEU A 530 15.22 41.62 30.41
N PRO A 531 15.61 41.46 31.69
CA PRO A 531 17.02 41.38 32.06
C PRO A 531 17.73 40.14 31.51
N GLN A 532 16.98 39.08 31.18
CA GLN A 532 17.48 37.77 30.77
C GLN A 532 17.51 37.57 29.25
N ILE A 533 16.95 38.50 28.47
CA ILE A 533 16.88 38.43 27.01
C ILE A 533 17.80 39.45 26.35
N SER A 534 18.27 39.12 25.14
CA SER A 534 18.95 40.07 24.27
C SER A 534 17.95 40.58 23.23
N PHE A 535 17.79 41.90 23.15
CA PHE A 535 17.02 42.51 22.08
C PHE A 535 17.91 42.61 20.83
N SER A 536 17.39 42.23 19.66
CA SER A 536 17.90 42.76 18.40
C SER A 536 16.89 43.78 17.90
N GLU A 537 17.35 44.99 17.62
CA GLU A 537 16.64 45.90 16.73
C GLU A 537 16.48 45.20 15.37
N HIS A 538 15.24 45.05 14.91
CA HIS A 538 14.85 45.08 13.51
C HIS A 538 13.34 45.26 13.40
#